data_AF-A0A0F9QKS4-F1
#
_entry.id   AF-A0A0F9QKS4-F1
#
_cell.length_a   1.000
_cell.length_b   1.000
_cell.length_c   1.000
_cell.angle_alpha   90.00
_cell.angle_beta   90.00
_cell.angle_gamma   90.00
#
_symmetry.space_group_name_H-M   'P 1'
#
loop_
_entity.id
_entity.type
_entity.pdbx_description
1 polymer ?
#
loop_
_entity_poly.entity_id
_entity_poly.type
_entity_poly.pdbx_seq_one_letter_code
_entity_poly.pdbx_strand_id
1 'polypeptide(L)'
;MKIYQILNEYFKKLDKVKTSSDGFFKDESDKERYETRFMYSFHKFQAAKYHFNNVAKFLNKDYEQEKEANIQAELPYNKVKKQKFKIRTTSAIETSSNHYVYELSAFLEALKSGIDFLAAVCEKYLKGINLDSITPLIRLVKKGKSGYILNPVKKHLNWLEYIRDYRHHLVHRKLFNISTLRKSSSIGDKQSKIYRPIVIPKNPPKYVPDTRKIRAFQGSYGIDLPYSESIFKIDDEIIDYKIEYEIPEDFIPIEKFMKNNLVSFEEFFAEIIKDLTSLSFNEILIS
;
A
#
# COMPACT_ATOMS: atom_id res chain seq x y z
N MET A 1 9.63 -9.29 12.30
CA MET A 1 10.56 -10.14 13.09
C MET A 1 10.65 -11.55 12.51
N LYS A 2 9.54 -12.09 11.97
CA LYS A 2 9.44 -13.43 11.40
C LYS A 2 10.32 -13.67 10.15
N ILE A 3 10.32 -12.75 9.17
CA ILE A 3 11.13 -12.92 7.94
C ILE A 3 12.63 -12.98 8.23
N TYR A 4 13.14 -12.06 9.05
CA TYR A 4 14.57 -12.01 9.38
C TYR A 4 15.06 -13.33 10.02
N GLN A 5 14.27 -13.90 10.92
CA GLN A 5 14.59 -15.18 11.55
C GLN A 5 14.63 -16.32 10.52
N ILE A 6 13.61 -16.41 9.66
CA ILE A 6 13.55 -17.42 8.59
C ILE A 6 14.75 -17.27 7.64
N LEU A 7 15.09 -16.03 7.28
CA LEU A 7 16.21 -15.73 6.39
C LEU A 7 17.56 -16.08 7.04
N ASN A 8 17.75 -15.75 8.30
CA ASN A 8 18.97 -16.08 9.04
C ASN A 8 19.18 -17.60 9.16
N GLU A 9 18.11 -18.36 9.44
CA GLU A 9 18.20 -19.82 9.45
C GLU A 9 18.50 -20.40 8.07
N TYR A 10 17.97 -19.77 7.01
CA TYR A 10 18.28 -20.14 5.65
C TYR A 10 19.75 -19.84 5.29
N PHE A 11 20.29 -18.69 5.69
CA PHE A 11 21.70 -18.33 5.46
C PHE A 11 22.68 -19.22 6.23
N LYS A 12 22.36 -19.60 7.47
CA LYS A 12 23.16 -20.63 8.18
C LYS A 12 23.25 -21.96 7.43
N LYS A 13 22.23 -22.29 6.61
CA LYS A 13 22.28 -23.47 5.73
C LYS A 13 23.09 -23.18 4.48
N LEU A 14 22.92 -21.98 3.89
CA LEU A 14 23.71 -21.51 2.74
C LEU A 14 25.21 -21.56 3.05
N ASP A 15 25.64 -21.09 4.22
CA ASP A 15 27.05 -21.07 4.65
C ASP A 15 27.72 -22.44 4.55
N LYS A 16 26.96 -23.50 4.84
CA LYS A 16 27.45 -24.89 4.84
C LYS A 16 27.51 -25.51 3.44
N VAL A 17 26.91 -24.86 2.43
CA VAL A 17 26.94 -25.36 1.05
C VAL A 17 28.34 -25.14 0.49
N LYS A 18 28.95 -26.24 0.03
CA LYS A 18 30.24 -26.22 -0.65
C LYS A 18 30.10 -25.70 -2.07
N THR A 19 31.09 -24.94 -2.52
CA THR A 19 31.22 -24.48 -3.90
C THR A 19 32.01 -25.48 -4.73
N SER A 20 31.57 -25.75 -5.96
CA SER A 20 32.31 -26.57 -6.93
C SER A 20 31.86 -26.22 -8.34
N SER A 21 32.73 -26.40 -9.35
CA SER A 21 32.43 -26.07 -10.75
C SER A 21 31.11 -26.66 -11.28
N ASP A 22 30.78 -27.89 -10.85
CA ASP A 22 29.56 -28.62 -11.22
C ASP A 22 28.51 -28.65 -10.09
N GLY A 23 28.73 -27.88 -9.02
CA GLY A 23 27.82 -27.79 -7.88
C GLY A 23 26.74 -26.73 -8.09
N PHE A 24 25.82 -26.62 -7.13
CA PHE A 24 24.76 -25.61 -7.14
C PHE A 24 25.31 -24.18 -7.16
N PHE A 25 26.39 -23.94 -6.41
CA PHE A 25 27.20 -22.72 -6.49
C PHE A 25 28.56 -23.06 -7.10
N LYS A 26 28.90 -22.34 -8.17
CA LYS A 26 30.17 -22.55 -8.89
C LYS A 26 31.38 -22.11 -8.07
N ASP A 27 31.25 -20.95 -7.44
CA ASP A 27 32.26 -20.30 -6.63
C ASP A 27 31.58 -19.45 -5.53
N GLU A 28 32.40 -18.85 -4.66
CA GLU A 28 31.89 -18.04 -3.56
C GLU A 28 31.22 -16.75 -4.05
N SER A 29 31.64 -16.19 -5.19
CA SER A 29 31.00 -14.99 -5.75
C SER A 29 29.56 -15.27 -6.19
N ASP A 30 29.30 -16.45 -6.76
CA ASP A 30 27.95 -16.89 -7.13
C ASP A 30 27.05 -17.02 -5.89
N LYS A 31 27.61 -17.56 -4.81
CA LYS A 31 26.94 -17.69 -3.51
C LYS A 31 26.65 -16.33 -2.86
N GLU A 32 27.62 -15.42 -2.85
CA GLU A 32 27.46 -14.04 -2.37
C GLU A 32 26.42 -13.26 -3.18
N ARG A 33 26.41 -13.41 -4.51
CA ARG A 33 25.39 -12.78 -5.38
C ARG A 33 23.99 -13.31 -5.07
N TYR A 34 23.88 -14.61 -4.83
CA TYR A 34 22.63 -15.25 -4.44
C TYR A 34 22.11 -14.73 -3.10
N GLU A 35 22.97 -14.64 -2.08
CA GLU A 35 22.65 -14.03 -0.79
C GLU A 35 22.25 -12.55 -0.94
N THR A 36 23.00 -11.81 -1.75
CA THR A 36 22.75 -10.38 -2.02
C THR A 36 21.35 -10.17 -2.59
N ARG A 37 20.88 -11.03 -3.51
CA ARG A 37 19.52 -10.95 -4.06
C ARG A 37 18.45 -11.12 -2.96
N PHE A 38 18.66 -12.04 -2.02
CA PHE A 38 17.77 -12.18 -0.86
C PHE A 38 17.78 -10.93 0.03
N MET A 39 18.96 -10.41 0.34
CA MET A 39 19.11 -9.22 1.17
C MET A 39 18.48 -7.99 0.51
N TYR A 40 18.61 -7.83 -0.81
CA TYR A 40 17.88 -6.80 -1.53
C TYR A 40 16.37 -6.96 -1.43
N SER A 41 15.82 -8.18 -1.55
CA SER A 41 14.39 -8.40 -1.30
C SER A 41 13.99 -8.02 0.13
N PHE A 42 14.80 -8.39 1.13
CA PHE A 42 14.56 -8.06 2.53
C PHE A 42 14.59 -6.54 2.78
N HIS A 43 15.55 -5.82 2.21
CA HIS A 43 15.60 -4.37 2.30
C HIS A 43 14.42 -3.70 1.60
N LYS A 44 13.93 -4.27 0.49
CA LYS A 44 12.71 -3.79 -0.16
C LYS A 44 11.46 -4.05 0.68
N PHE A 45 11.38 -5.17 1.39
CA PHE A 45 10.35 -5.40 2.41
C PHE A 45 10.42 -4.37 3.55
N GLN A 46 11.61 -4.06 4.05
CA GLN A 46 11.81 -3.02 5.06
C GLN A 46 11.40 -1.63 4.54
N ALA A 47 11.73 -1.31 3.28
CA ALA A 47 11.33 -0.06 2.64
C ALA A 47 9.80 0.05 2.51
N ALA A 48 9.12 -1.01 2.07
CA ALA A 48 7.66 -1.04 2.05
C ALA A 48 7.06 -0.81 3.46
N LYS A 49 7.61 -1.47 4.49
CA LYS A 49 7.20 -1.24 5.87
C LYS A 49 7.44 0.21 6.32
N TYR A 50 8.56 0.81 5.94
CA TYR A 50 8.88 2.20 6.22
C TYR A 50 7.83 3.16 5.64
N HIS A 51 7.51 3.02 4.35
CA HIS A 51 6.51 3.86 3.68
C HIS A 51 5.10 3.69 4.25
N PHE A 52 4.71 2.46 4.59
CA PHE A 52 3.46 2.20 5.32
C PHE A 52 3.42 2.93 6.68
N ASN A 53 4.49 2.86 7.46
CA ASN A 53 4.56 3.54 8.75
C ASN A 53 4.54 5.06 8.61
N ASN A 54 5.12 5.63 7.55
CA ASN A 54 5.02 7.06 7.28
C ASN A 54 3.58 7.49 6.99
N VAL A 55 2.85 6.74 6.16
CA VAL A 55 1.42 7.00 5.91
C VAL A 55 0.62 6.95 7.20
N ALA A 56 0.84 5.93 8.05
CA ALA A 56 0.17 5.83 9.34
C ALA A 56 0.49 7.03 10.26
N LYS A 57 1.75 7.49 10.29
CA LYS A 57 2.14 8.70 11.03
C LYS A 57 1.45 9.96 10.50
N PHE A 58 1.36 10.11 9.17
CA PHE A 58 0.68 11.24 8.55
C PHE A 58 -0.81 11.24 8.87
N LEU A 59 -1.49 10.10 8.76
CA LEU A 59 -2.89 9.94 9.15
C LEU A 59 -3.12 10.28 10.63
N ASN A 60 -2.28 9.78 11.53
CA ASN A 60 -2.37 10.10 12.95
C ASN A 60 -2.16 11.59 13.22
N LYS A 61 -1.19 12.23 12.55
CA LYS A 61 -0.96 13.67 12.67
C LYS A 61 -2.15 14.48 12.18
N ASP A 62 -2.74 14.07 11.06
CA ASP A 62 -3.95 14.70 10.52
C ASP A 62 -5.13 14.55 11.48
N TYR A 63 -5.27 13.40 12.13
CA TYR A 63 -6.29 13.14 13.17
C TYR A 63 -6.07 13.96 14.45
N GLU A 64 -4.84 14.06 14.97
CA GLU A 64 -4.58 14.90 16.16
C GLU A 64 -4.81 16.39 15.88
N GLN A 65 -4.43 16.87 14.69
CA GLN A 65 -4.74 18.23 14.26
C GLN A 65 -6.25 18.49 14.17
N GLU A 66 -7.04 17.49 13.76
CA GLU A 66 -8.50 17.57 13.76
C GLU A 66 -9.03 17.75 15.19
N LYS A 67 -8.58 16.89 16.10
CA LYS A 67 -8.99 16.95 17.50
C LYS A 67 -8.68 18.31 18.13
N GLU A 68 -7.46 18.82 17.93
CA GLU A 68 -7.05 20.14 18.42
C GLU A 68 -7.89 21.28 17.81
N ALA A 69 -8.16 21.22 16.51
CA ALA A 69 -8.94 22.25 15.85
C ALA A 69 -10.42 22.25 16.27
N ASN A 70 -10.99 21.08 16.56
CA ASN A 70 -12.35 20.95 17.11
C ASN A 70 -12.42 21.48 18.54
N ILE A 71 -11.41 21.21 19.39
CA ILE A 71 -11.30 21.78 20.74
C ILE A 71 -11.20 23.31 20.70
N GLN A 72 -10.39 23.87 19.79
CA GLN A 72 -10.27 25.33 19.64
C GLN A 72 -11.57 25.98 19.13
N ALA A 73 -12.32 25.28 18.29
CA ALA A 73 -13.64 25.71 17.82
C ALA A 73 -14.73 25.67 18.91
N GLU A 74 -14.53 24.94 20.00
CA GLU A 74 -15.44 24.89 21.15
C GLU A 74 -15.22 26.04 22.16
N LEU A 75 -14.14 26.81 22.03
CA LEU A 75 -13.89 27.98 22.89
C LEU A 75 -14.93 29.08 22.59
N PRO A 76 -15.59 29.65 23.61
CA PRO A 76 -16.74 30.52 23.40
C PRO A 76 -16.31 31.81 22.69
N TYR A 77 -16.77 31.97 21.44
CA TYR A 77 -16.75 33.27 20.77
C TYR A 77 -17.77 34.16 21.48
N ASN A 78 -17.30 34.90 22.48
CA ASN A 78 -18.10 35.86 23.20
C ASN A 78 -18.72 36.87 22.20
N LYS A 79 -20.06 36.94 22.23
CA LYS A 79 -20.95 37.91 21.58
C LYS A 79 -21.29 37.67 20.11
N VAL A 80 -22.28 36.83 19.83
CA VAL A 80 -23.20 37.06 18.71
C VAL A 80 -24.64 36.85 19.16
N LYS A 81 -25.47 37.88 18.97
CA LYS A 81 -26.89 37.90 19.36
C LYS A 81 -27.67 36.83 18.60
N LYS A 82 -28.57 36.14 19.33
CA LYS A 82 -29.59 35.22 18.83
C LYS A 82 -30.23 35.76 17.53
N GLN A 83 -29.91 35.16 16.39
CA GLN A 83 -30.68 35.30 15.16
C GLN A 83 -30.86 33.94 14.47
N LYS A 84 -32.03 33.81 13.84
CA LYS A 84 -32.62 32.58 13.29
C LYS A 84 -31.63 31.77 12.44
N PHE A 85 -31.55 30.49 12.78
CA PHE A 85 -30.78 29.43 12.12
C PHE A 85 -30.90 29.43 10.59
N LYS A 86 -29.77 29.68 9.91
CA LYS A 86 -29.25 28.87 8.80
C LYS A 86 -27.96 29.52 8.28
N ILE A 87 -26.80 29.02 8.70
CA ILE A 87 -25.57 29.18 7.91
C ILE A 87 -24.76 27.88 8.00
N ARG A 88 -24.91 27.04 6.97
CA ARG A 88 -23.95 25.97 6.63
C ARG A 88 -22.89 26.63 5.73
N THR A 89 -21.82 27.16 6.32
CA THR A 89 -20.67 27.56 5.52
C THR A 89 -19.77 26.33 5.37
N THR A 90 -19.80 25.72 4.19
CA THR A 90 -18.79 24.73 3.82
C THR A 90 -17.60 25.50 3.24
N SER A 91 -16.54 25.69 4.02
CA SER A 91 -15.26 26.09 3.44
C SER A 91 -14.38 24.85 3.30
N ALA A 92 -13.94 24.61 2.07
CA ALA A 92 -13.08 23.51 1.70
C ALA A 92 -11.66 24.07 1.60
N ILE A 93 -10.76 23.66 2.49
CA ILE A 93 -9.34 24.00 2.38
C ILE A 93 -8.65 22.89 1.61
N GLU A 94 -8.16 23.20 0.41
CA GLU A 94 -7.30 22.31 -0.39
C GLU A 94 -5.90 22.29 0.23
N THR A 95 -5.53 21.19 0.90
CA THR A 95 -4.13 20.88 1.20
C THR A 95 -3.63 19.85 0.21
N SER A 96 -2.52 20.13 -0.48
CA SER A 96 -1.93 19.18 -1.42
C SER A 96 -1.48 17.91 -0.69
N SER A 97 -2.14 16.79 -0.96
CA SER A 97 -1.86 15.47 -0.38
C SER A 97 -0.70 14.72 -1.07
N ASN A 98 0.28 15.47 -1.59
CA ASN A 98 1.41 14.96 -2.38
C ASN A 98 2.23 13.92 -1.61
N HIS A 99 2.30 14.03 -0.28
CA HIS A 99 3.05 13.10 0.55
C HIS A 99 2.43 11.69 0.56
N TYR A 100 1.10 11.55 0.61
CA TYR A 100 0.46 10.23 0.51
C TYR A 100 0.70 9.58 -0.86
N VAL A 101 0.68 10.38 -1.92
CA VAL A 101 0.97 9.91 -3.29
C VAL A 101 2.41 9.41 -3.39
N TYR A 102 3.36 10.17 -2.87
CA TYR A 102 4.77 9.80 -2.83
C TYR A 102 4.98 8.50 -2.05
N GLU A 103 4.47 8.42 -0.81
CA GLU A 103 4.65 7.25 0.05
C GLU A 103 4.01 6.00 -0.56
N LEU A 104 2.81 6.11 -1.13
CA LEU A 104 2.14 4.98 -1.79
C LEU A 104 2.91 4.51 -3.03
N SER A 105 3.44 5.44 -3.82
CA SER A 105 4.25 5.13 -4.99
C SER A 105 5.53 4.39 -4.61
N ALA A 106 6.23 4.89 -3.59
CA ALA A 106 7.46 4.30 -3.10
C ALA A 106 7.22 2.93 -2.44
N PHE A 107 6.10 2.78 -1.72
CA PHE A 107 5.63 1.52 -1.18
C PHE A 107 5.42 0.45 -2.27
N LEU A 108 4.65 0.78 -3.32
CA LEU A 108 4.36 -0.16 -4.40
C LEU A 108 5.63 -0.54 -5.19
N GLU A 109 6.54 0.42 -5.42
CA GLU A 109 7.83 0.17 -6.06
C GLU A 109 8.70 -0.75 -5.20
N ALA A 110 8.72 -0.55 -3.88
CA ALA A 110 9.40 -1.42 -2.96
C ALA A 110 8.84 -2.85 -2.99
N LEU A 111 7.51 -3.02 -2.96
CA LEU A 111 6.88 -4.34 -3.09
C LEU A 111 7.29 -5.04 -4.38
N LYS A 112 7.13 -4.36 -5.53
CA LYS A 112 7.42 -4.93 -6.83
C LYS A 112 8.89 -5.32 -6.96
N SER A 113 9.80 -4.41 -6.62
CA SER A 113 11.24 -4.69 -6.61
C SER A 113 11.59 -5.89 -5.72
N GLY A 114 11.00 -5.95 -4.52
CA GLY A 114 11.22 -7.05 -3.58
C GLY A 114 10.77 -8.41 -4.12
N ILE A 115 9.60 -8.44 -4.78
CA ILE A 115 9.06 -9.62 -5.46
C ILE A 115 9.96 -10.06 -6.63
N ASP A 116 10.45 -9.11 -7.44
CA ASP A 116 11.32 -9.41 -8.58
C ASP A 116 12.68 -9.97 -8.12
N PHE A 117 13.25 -9.47 -7.02
CA PHE A 117 14.45 -10.07 -6.42
C PHE A 117 14.22 -11.51 -5.94
N LEU A 118 13.05 -11.83 -5.37
CA LEU A 118 12.72 -13.22 -5.00
C LEU A 118 12.61 -14.12 -6.23
N ALA A 119 12.05 -13.62 -7.33
CA ALA A 119 12.01 -14.37 -8.58
C ALA A 119 13.43 -14.65 -9.11
N ALA A 120 14.33 -13.67 -9.04
CA ALA A 120 15.73 -13.83 -9.42
C ALA A 120 16.49 -14.81 -8.50
N VAL A 121 16.12 -14.94 -7.23
CA VAL A 121 16.64 -16.00 -6.36
C VAL A 121 16.15 -17.37 -6.84
N CYS A 122 14.87 -17.49 -7.17
CA CYS A 122 14.27 -18.74 -7.64
C CYS A 122 14.89 -19.25 -8.95
N GLU A 123 15.44 -18.35 -9.77
CA GLU A 123 16.14 -18.66 -11.03
C GLU A 123 17.15 -19.81 -10.87
N LYS A 124 17.94 -19.80 -9.79
CA LYS A 124 19.01 -20.77 -9.54
C LYS A 124 18.53 -22.21 -9.40
N TYR A 125 17.27 -22.41 -9.07
CA TYR A 125 16.68 -23.73 -8.93
C TYR A 125 15.95 -24.19 -10.20
N LEU A 126 15.79 -23.29 -11.18
CA LEU A 126 15.00 -23.52 -12.37
C LEU A 126 15.91 -23.56 -13.60
N LYS A 127 16.28 -24.78 -14.00
CA LYS A 127 17.21 -24.98 -15.10
C LYS A 127 16.69 -24.38 -16.42
N GLY A 128 17.48 -23.50 -17.03
CA GLY A 128 17.20 -22.92 -18.35
C GLY A 128 16.16 -21.79 -18.36
N ILE A 129 15.78 -21.25 -17.19
CA ILE A 129 14.83 -20.14 -17.09
C ILE A 129 15.56 -18.95 -16.49
N ASN A 130 15.65 -17.86 -17.25
CA ASN A 130 16.14 -16.59 -16.73
C ASN A 130 14.98 -15.78 -16.12
N LEU A 131 15.17 -15.28 -14.90
CA LEU A 131 14.16 -14.56 -14.12
C LEU A 131 14.66 -13.21 -13.62
N ASP A 132 14.41 -12.16 -14.41
CA ASP A 132 14.59 -10.77 -13.97
C ASP A 132 13.32 -10.16 -13.34
N SER A 133 12.21 -10.90 -13.34
CA SER A 133 10.95 -10.49 -12.73
C SER A 133 10.08 -11.70 -12.35
N ILE A 134 9.02 -11.47 -11.59
CA ILE A 134 8.03 -12.51 -11.24
C ILE A 134 7.16 -12.97 -12.42
N THR A 135 7.13 -12.20 -13.50
CA THR A 135 6.23 -12.42 -14.64
C THR A 135 6.37 -13.81 -15.30
N PRO A 136 7.58 -14.34 -15.55
CA PRO A 136 7.72 -15.67 -16.14
C PRO A 136 7.20 -16.77 -15.21
N LEU A 137 7.40 -16.66 -13.88
CA LEU A 137 6.86 -17.61 -12.91
C LEU A 137 5.32 -17.62 -12.91
N ILE A 138 4.69 -16.44 -12.96
CA ILE A 138 3.23 -16.31 -13.13
C ILE A 138 2.77 -17.02 -14.41
N ARG A 139 3.48 -16.82 -15.54
CA ARG A 139 3.14 -17.49 -16.81
C ARG A 139 3.24 -19.00 -16.72
N LEU A 140 4.24 -19.54 -16.03
CA LEU A 140 4.41 -20.99 -15.85
C LEU A 140 3.23 -21.57 -15.06
N VAL A 141 2.87 -20.95 -13.93
CA VAL A 141 1.69 -21.36 -13.14
C VAL A 141 0.42 -21.34 -14.00
N LYS A 142 0.20 -20.28 -14.79
CA LYS A 142 -0.98 -20.17 -15.68
C LYS A 142 -1.00 -21.22 -16.79
N LYS A 143 0.16 -21.75 -17.20
CA LYS A 143 0.27 -22.89 -18.12
C LYS A 143 0.03 -24.24 -17.44
N GLY A 144 -0.34 -24.26 -16.16
CA GLY A 144 -0.57 -25.48 -15.39
C GLY A 144 0.71 -26.17 -14.91
N LYS A 145 1.88 -25.52 -15.05
CA LYS A 145 3.13 -26.07 -14.55
C LYS A 145 3.15 -26.13 -13.03
N SER A 146 3.81 -27.16 -12.51
CA SER A 146 3.89 -27.40 -11.07
C SER A 146 5.33 -27.62 -10.61
N GLY A 147 5.58 -27.40 -9.33
CA GLY A 147 6.89 -27.55 -8.72
C GLY A 147 6.96 -26.79 -7.40
N TYR A 148 7.92 -27.15 -6.54
CA TYR A 148 8.07 -26.55 -5.21
C TYR A 148 8.09 -25.02 -5.27
N ILE A 149 8.88 -24.44 -6.16
CA ILE A 149 8.98 -22.97 -6.33
C ILE A 149 7.72 -22.34 -6.91
N LEU A 150 6.94 -23.11 -7.67
CA LEU A 150 5.69 -22.61 -8.24
C LEU A 150 4.53 -22.68 -7.25
N ASN A 151 4.66 -23.40 -6.12
CA ASN A 151 3.58 -23.53 -5.13
C ASN A 151 3.26 -22.19 -4.45
N PRO A 152 4.24 -21.40 -3.94
CA PRO A 152 3.95 -20.09 -3.38
C PRO A 152 3.41 -19.14 -4.46
N VAL A 153 3.96 -19.18 -5.67
CA VAL A 153 3.49 -18.36 -6.80
C VAL A 153 2.04 -18.68 -7.14
N LYS A 154 1.67 -19.97 -7.15
CA LYS A 154 0.30 -20.43 -7.41
C LYS A 154 -0.66 -20.02 -6.30
N LYS A 155 -0.26 -20.17 -5.03
CA LYS A 155 -1.07 -19.76 -3.89
C LYS A 155 -1.36 -18.25 -3.90
N HIS A 156 -0.36 -17.45 -4.27
CA HIS A 156 -0.43 -16.00 -4.28
C HIS A 156 -0.75 -15.39 -5.65
N LEU A 157 -1.15 -16.21 -6.63
CA LEU A 157 -1.29 -15.81 -8.04
C LEU A 157 -2.15 -14.55 -8.23
N ASN A 158 -3.34 -14.54 -7.62
CA ASN A 158 -4.27 -13.42 -7.76
C ASN A 158 -3.68 -12.12 -7.21
N TRP A 159 -2.97 -12.18 -6.08
CA TRP A 159 -2.33 -11.02 -5.48
C TRP A 159 -1.12 -10.54 -6.30
N LEU A 160 -0.31 -11.47 -6.81
CA LEU A 160 0.83 -11.14 -7.67
C LEU A 160 0.39 -10.48 -8.97
N GLU A 161 -0.67 -10.98 -9.61
CA GLU A 161 -1.25 -10.34 -10.80
C GLU A 161 -1.84 -8.97 -10.45
N TYR A 162 -2.56 -8.88 -9.33
CA TYR A 162 -3.13 -7.62 -8.83
C TYR A 162 -2.06 -6.54 -8.65
N ILE A 163 -0.98 -6.82 -7.91
CA ILE A 163 0.11 -5.86 -7.66
C ILE A 163 0.87 -5.52 -8.95
N ARG A 164 1.13 -6.50 -9.83
CA ARG A 164 1.78 -6.26 -11.13
C ARG A 164 0.98 -5.27 -11.98
N ASP A 165 -0.34 -5.44 -12.00
CA ASP A 165 -1.24 -4.64 -12.84
C ASP A 165 -1.55 -3.27 -12.22
N TYR A 166 -1.34 -3.11 -10.92
CA TYR A 166 -1.54 -1.85 -10.20
C TYR A 166 -0.44 -0.82 -10.51
N ARG A 167 -0.72 0.06 -11.49
CA ARG A 167 0.28 1.02 -12.02
C ARG A 167 0.41 2.29 -11.19
N HIS A 168 1.62 2.59 -10.71
CA HIS A 168 1.91 3.73 -9.81
C HIS A 168 1.39 5.07 -10.35
N HIS A 169 1.65 5.40 -11.62
CA HIS A 169 1.24 6.69 -12.21
C HIS A 169 -0.29 6.87 -12.31
N LEU A 170 -1.07 5.79 -12.37
CA LEU A 170 -2.53 5.87 -12.38
C LEU A 170 -3.09 6.11 -10.98
N VAL A 171 -2.39 5.61 -9.96
CA VAL A 171 -2.70 5.85 -8.55
C VAL A 171 -2.59 7.33 -8.22
N HIS A 172 -1.54 7.99 -8.69
CA HIS A 172 -1.33 9.42 -8.47
C HIS A 172 -2.57 10.22 -8.92
N ARG A 173 -3.04 9.97 -10.15
CA ARG A 173 -4.23 10.66 -10.69
C ARG A 173 -5.49 10.39 -9.87
N LYS A 174 -5.69 9.16 -9.41
CA LYS A 174 -6.90 8.80 -8.66
C LYS A 174 -6.86 9.31 -7.23
N LEU A 175 -5.71 9.28 -6.57
CA LEU A 175 -5.52 9.81 -5.23
C LEU A 175 -5.65 11.34 -5.20
N PHE A 176 -5.14 12.06 -6.22
CA PHE A 176 -5.38 13.50 -6.37
C PHE A 176 -6.84 13.86 -6.64
N ASN A 177 -7.57 12.99 -7.35
CA ASN A 177 -8.99 13.18 -7.62
C ASN A 177 -9.89 12.78 -6.45
N ILE A 178 -9.36 12.21 -5.36
CA ILE A 178 -10.14 11.99 -4.13
C ILE A 178 -9.95 13.25 -3.33
N SER A 179 -10.99 14.08 -3.28
CA SER A 179 -10.91 15.37 -2.61
C SER A 179 -10.47 15.15 -1.16
N THR A 180 -9.25 15.56 -0.82
CA THR A 180 -8.75 15.63 0.55
C THR A 180 -9.19 16.91 1.27
N LEU A 181 -10.18 17.60 0.66
CA LEU A 181 -10.78 18.83 1.17
C LEU A 181 -11.20 18.65 2.61
N ARG A 182 -10.53 19.38 3.50
CA ARG A 182 -10.97 19.55 4.88
C ARG A 182 -12.27 20.33 4.82
N LYS A 183 -13.37 19.71 5.23
CA LYS A 183 -14.69 20.37 5.28
C LYS A 183 -14.85 20.96 6.66
N SER A 184 -14.91 22.28 6.77
CA SER A 184 -15.47 22.88 7.96
C SER A 184 -17.00 22.95 7.81
N SER A 185 -17.72 22.61 8.87
CA SER A 185 -19.16 22.73 8.93
C SER A 185 -19.52 23.36 10.27
N SER A 186 -20.37 24.37 10.24
CA SER A 186 -20.88 25.07 11.42
C SER A 186 -22.37 24.80 11.60
N ILE A 187 -22.80 24.59 12.84
CA ILE A 187 -24.21 24.63 13.23
C ILE A 187 -24.32 25.50 14.49
N GLY A 188 -24.98 26.66 14.38
CA GLY A 188 -24.99 27.66 15.45
C GLY A 188 -23.58 28.19 15.70
N ASP A 189 -23.17 28.24 16.97
CA ASP A 189 -21.83 28.68 17.40
C ASP A 189 -20.80 27.55 17.39
N LYS A 190 -21.21 26.31 17.09
CA LYS A 190 -20.31 25.15 17.04
C LYS A 190 -19.75 24.97 15.64
N GLN A 191 -18.42 24.89 15.54
CA GLN A 191 -17.72 24.50 14.33
C GLN A 191 -17.13 23.10 14.50
N SER A 192 -17.28 22.27 13.48
CA SER A 192 -16.59 21.00 13.36
C SER A 192 -15.78 21.02 12.06
N LYS A 193 -14.49 20.72 12.16
CA LYS A 193 -13.65 20.41 11.01
C LYS A 193 -13.62 18.90 10.87
N ILE A 194 -14.03 18.39 9.70
CA ILE A 194 -14.06 16.96 9.42
C ILE A 194 -13.08 16.63 8.31
N TYR A 195 -12.23 15.65 8.58
CA TYR A 195 -11.28 15.11 7.62
C TYR A 195 -11.92 14.03 6.76
N ARG A 196 -11.71 14.11 5.44
CA ARG A 196 -12.12 13.05 4.49
C ARG A 196 -11.11 11.92 4.55
N PRO A 197 -11.50 10.64 4.70
CA PRO A 197 -10.55 9.55 4.73
C PRO A 197 -9.72 9.52 3.43
N ILE A 198 -8.42 9.30 3.56
CA ILE A 198 -7.56 9.12 2.39
C ILE A 198 -7.80 7.72 1.83
N VAL A 199 -8.47 7.68 0.68
CA VAL A 199 -8.82 6.43 0.00
C VAL A 199 -8.12 6.32 -1.35
N ILE A 200 -8.05 5.10 -1.88
CA ILE A 200 -7.53 4.80 -3.21
C ILE A 200 -8.43 3.76 -3.89
N PRO A 201 -8.37 3.61 -5.23
CA PRO A 201 -9.10 2.56 -5.92
C PRO A 201 -8.75 1.17 -5.40
N LYS A 202 -9.75 0.33 -5.13
CA LYS A 202 -9.59 -1.09 -4.80
C LYS A 202 -9.00 -1.91 -5.94
N ASN A 203 -9.28 -1.51 -7.17
CA ASN A 203 -8.88 -2.21 -8.38
C ASN A 203 -7.89 -1.36 -9.19
N PRO A 204 -6.98 -1.99 -9.96
CA PRO A 204 -6.09 -1.25 -10.86
C PRO A 204 -6.90 -0.31 -11.75
N PRO A 205 -6.60 1.00 -11.75
CA PRO A 205 -7.38 1.95 -12.55
C PRO A 205 -7.22 1.61 -14.03
N LYS A 206 -8.28 1.81 -14.83
CA LYS A 206 -8.15 1.77 -16.29
C LYS A 206 -7.16 2.86 -16.73
N TYR A 207 -6.21 2.49 -17.59
CA TYR A 207 -5.31 3.45 -18.20
C TYR A 207 -6.11 4.38 -19.09
N VAL A 208 -6.02 5.68 -18.82
CA VAL A 208 -6.58 6.74 -19.67
C VAL A 208 -5.39 7.57 -20.18
N PRO A 209 -5.17 7.67 -21.50
CA PRO A 209 -4.06 8.43 -22.06
C PRO A 209 -4.05 9.89 -21.58
N ASP A 210 -2.85 10.41 -21.30
CA ASP A 210 -2.66 11.82 -20.91
C ASP A 210 -2.77 12.75 -22.12
N THR A 211 -3.99 13.15 -22.49
CA THR A 211 -4.16 14.12 -23.57
C THR A 211 -4.06 15.54 -23.04
N ARG A 212 -3.50 16.47 -23.84
CA ARG A 212 -3.49 17.91 -23.53
C ARG A 212 -4.90 18.44 -23.21
N LYS A 213 -5.95 17.87 -23.83
CA LYS A 213 -7.35 18.18 -23.56
C LYS A 213 -7.80 17.79 -22.15
N ILE A 214 -7.38 16.64 -21.62
CA ILE A 214 -7.72 16.19 -20.26
C ILE A 214 -7.04 17.10 -19.23
N ARG A 215 -5.77 17.48 -19.45
CA ARG A 215 -5.06 18.44 -18.57
C ARG A 215 -5.71 19.82 -18.51
N ALA A 216 -6.29 20.30 -19.62
CA ALA A 216 -7.02 21.56 -19.68
C ALA A 216 -8.42 21.49 -19.02
N PHE A 217 -8.99 20.28 -18.88
CA PHE A 217 -10.31 20.02 -18.28
C PHE A 217 -10.24 19.45 -16.86
N GLN A 218 -9.05 19.29 -16.27
CA GLN A 218 -8.86 18.99 -14.86
C GLN A 218 -9.18 20.23 -14.01
N GLY A 219 -10.42 20.71 -14.08
CA GLY A 219 -11.06 21.21 -12.87
C GLY A 219 -11.04 20.08 -11.85
N SER A 220 -10.83 20.41 -10.57
CA SER A 220 -10.76 19.50 -9.44
C SER A 220 -12.07 18.70 -9.29
N TYR A 221 -12.26 17.68 -10.12
CA TYR A 221 -13.30 16.67 -9.94
C TYR A 221 -12.83 15.75 -8.82
N GLY A 222 -12.98 16.25 -7.60
CA GLY A 222 -12.98 15.47 -6.39
C GLY A 222 -14.08 14.41 -6.47
N ILE A 223 -13.78 13.17 -6.11
CA ILE A 223 -14.80 12.21 -5.73
C ILE A 223 -15.44 12.76 -4.46
N ASP A 224 -16.73 13.08 -4.53
CA ASP A 224 -17.51 13.36 -3.34
C ASP A 224 -17.80 12.05 -2.63
N LEU A 225 -17.23 11.94 -1.43
CA LEU A 225 -17.52 10.82 -0.55
C LEU A 225 -18.89 11.10 0.09
N PRO A 226 -19.84 10.15 0.02
CA PRO A 226 -21.07 10.25 0.79
C PRO A 226 -20.74 10.39 2.27
N TYR A 227 -21.59 11.09 3.02
CA TYR A 227 -21.38 11.28 4.44
C TYR A 227 -22.71 11.26 5.19
N SER A 228 -22.68 10.78 6.43
CA SER A 228 -23.77 10.87 7.39
C SER A 228 -23.47 11.99 8.39
N GLU A 229 -24.52 12.69 8.84
CA GLU A 229 -24.40 13.70 9.89
C GLU A 229 -25.20 13.23 11.11
N SER A 230 -24.56 13.26 12.28
CA SER A 230 -25.20 12.99 13.56
C SER A 230 -25.18 14.25 14.41
N ILE A 231 -26.37 14.67 14.88
CA ILE A 231 -26.54 15.83 15.75
C ILE A 231 -27.07 15.31 17.08
N PHE A 232 -26.32 15.52 18.16
CA PHE A 232 -26.75 15.19 19.51
C PHE A 232 -27.29 16.44 20.20
N LYS A 233 -28.52 16.35 20.72
CA LYS A 233 -29.21 17.47 21.38
C LYS A 233 -29.72 17.08 22.76
N ILE A 234 -29.66 18.01 23.71
CA ILE A 234 -30.39 17.96 24.99
C ILE A 234 -31.11 19.30 25.14
N ASP A 235 -32.41 19.27 25.45
CA ASP A 235 -33.24 20.46 25.68
C ASP A 235 -33.09 21.56 24.59
N ASP A 236 -33.09 21.13 23.32
CA ASP A 236 -32.88 21.96 22.12
C ASP A 236 -31.49 22.62 21.97
N GLU A 237 -30.57 22.40 22.91
CA GLU A 237 -29.15 22.74 22.76
C GLU A 237 -28.38 21.62 22.05
N ILE A 238 -27.54 22.00 21.09
CA ILE A 238 -26.68 21.06 20.37
C ILE A 238 -25.44 20.81 21.21
N ILE A 239 -25.30 19.57 21.69
CA ILE A 239 -24.16 19.13 22.50
C ILE A 239 -23.00 18.70 21.60
N ASP A 240 -23.30 17.95 20.56
CA ASP A 240 -22.27 17.37 19.68
C ASP A 240 -22.76 17.30 18.23
N TYR A 241 -21.82 17.40 17.31
CA TYR A 241 -22.04 17.35 15.88
C TYR A 241 -20.92 16.56 15.21
N LYS A 242 -21.28 15.42 14.61
CA LYS A 242 -20.36 14.49 13.96
C LYS A 242 -20.72 14.33 12.49
N ILE A 243 -19.72 14.35 11.61
CA ILE A 243 -19.86 13.89 10.23
C ILE A 243 -18.99 12.64 10.05
N GLU A 244 -19.57 11.57 9.53
CA GLU A 244 -18.85 10.36 9.15
C GLU A 244 -18.92 10.17 7.64
N TYR A 245 -17.77 9.96 6.98
CA TYR A 245 -17.73 9.67 5.56
C TYR A 245 -17.88 8.17 5.30
N GLU A 246 -18.76 7.84 4.37
CA GLU A 246 -18.89 6.51 3.83
C GLU A 246 -17.90 6.32 2.68
N ILE A 247 -17.14 5.23 2.73
CA ILE A 247 -16.17 4.90 1.69
C ILE A 247 -16.90 4.18 0.56
N PRO A 248 -16.91 4.71 -0.68
CA PRO A 248 -17.57 4.06 -1.79
C PRO A 248 -16.99 2.67 -2.06
N GLU A 249 -17.82 1.78 -2.59
CA GLU A 249 -17.46 0.37 -2.76
C GLU A 249 -16.18 0.15 -3.59
N ASP A 250 -15.91 0.99 -4.58
CA ASP A 250 -14.72 0.90 -5.43
C ASP A 250 -13.43 1.42 -4.78
N PHE A 251 -13.49 1.92 -3.54
CA PHE A 251 -12.38 2.55 -2.85
C PHE A 251 -12.05 1.87 -1.52
N ILE A 252 -10.80 2.00 -1.09
CA ILE A 252 -10.28 1.44 0.15
C ILE A 252 -9.39 2.47 0.84
N PRO A 253 -9.41 2.57 2.19
CA PRO A 253 -8.43 3.38 2.91
C PRO A 253 -7.01 3.03 2.50
N ILE A 254 -6.18 4.06 2.27
CA ILE A 254 -4.77 3.90 1.89
C ILE A 254 -4.01 3.01 2.88
N GLU A 255 -4.25 3.19 4.18
CA GLU A 255 -3.65 2.39 5.24
C GLU A 255 -4.04 0.91 5.15
N LYS A 256 -5.33 0.61 4.92
CA LYS A 256 -5.84 -0.76 4.79
C LYS A 256 -5.26 -1.43 3.55
N PHE A 257 -5.19 -0.69 2.45
CA PHE A 257 -4.56 -1.16 1.22
C PHE A 257 -3.08 -1.52 1.43
N MET A 258 -2.29 -0.61 2.00
CA MET A 258 -0.86 -0.83 2.22
C MET A 258 -0.62 -1.95 3.23
N LYS A 259 -1.41 -2.01 4.32
CA LYS A 259 -1.35 -3.09 5.31
C LYS A 259 -1.60 -4.46 4.68
N ASN A 260 -2.68 -4.61 3.92
CA ASN A 260 -3.02 -5.87 3.28
C ASN A 260 -1.90 -6.35 2.35
N ASN A 261 -1.38 -5.46 1.50
CA ASN A 261 -0.32 -5.82 0.57
C ASN A 261 1.03 -6.10 1.27
N LEU A 262 1.32 -5.42 2.38
CA LEU A 262 2.49 -5.72 3.19
C LEU A 262 2.41 -7.10 3.84
N VAL A 263 1.22 -7.48 4.33
CA VAL A 263 0.97 -8.81 4.90
C VAL A 263 1.12 -9.89 3.82
N SER A 264 0.49 -9.71 2.66
CA SER A 264 0.62 -10.66 1.54
C SER A 264 2.07 -10.80 1.08
N PHE A 265 2.84 -9.71 1.08
CA PHE A 265 4.26 -9.77 0.75
C PHE A 265 5.08 -10.51 1.82
N GLU A 266 4.82 -10.28 3.11
CA GLU A 266 5.48 -11.02 4.20
C GLU A 266 5.20 -12.53 4.11
N GLU A 267 3.95 -12.90 3.84
CA GLU A 267 3.54 -14.30 3.66
C GLU A 267 4.22 -14.94 2.45
N PHE A 268 4.17 -14.29 1.28
CA PHE A 268 4.80 -14.77 0.06
C PHE A 268 6.31 -14.95 0.23
N PHE A 269 6.99 -13.97 0.82
CA PHE A 269 8.43 -14.05 1.08
C PHE A 269 8.76 -15.22 2.02
N ALA A 270 8.05 -15.33 3.15
CA ALA A 270 8.28 -16.41 4.10
C ALA A 270 8.06 -17.80 3.48
N GLU A 271 7.07 -17.95 2.61
CA GLU A 271 6.79 -19.20 1.91
C GLU A 271 7.85 -19.55 0.87
N ILE A 272 8.32 -18.57 0.09
CA ILE A 272 9.43 -18.78 -0.84
C ILE A 272 10.66 -19.28 -0.09
N ILE A 273 11.08 -18.64 1.02
CA ILE A 273 12.26 -19.12 1.77
C ILE A 273 12.03 -20.54 2.30
N LYS A 274 10.84 -20.84 2.83
CA LYS A 274 10.54 -22.19 3.35
C LYS A 274 10.63 -23.26 2.27
N ASP A 275 10.06 -23.01 1.09
CA ASP A 275 10.08 -23.97 0.00
C ASP A 275 11.50 -24.17 -0.53
N LEU A 276 12.28 -23.08 -0.67
CA LEU A 276 13.69 -23.15 -1.04
C LEU A 276 14.52 -23.90 0.02
N THR A 277 14.20 -23.71 1.30
CA THR A 277 14.84 -24.44 2.41
C THR A 277 14.65 -25.95 2.28
N SER A 278 13.46 -26.40 1.86
CA SER A 278 13.16 -27.82 1.66
C SER A 278 13.90 -28.44 0.48
N LEU A 279 14.26 -27.64 -0.53
CA LEU A 279 15.02 -28.11 -1.70
C LEU A 279 16.49 -28.40 -1.39
N SER A 280 17.01 -27.92 -0.26
CA SER A 280 18.40 -28.16 0.17
C SER A 280 19.43 -27.86 -0.93
N PHE A 281 19.22 -26.78 -1.69
CA PHE A 281 20.11 -26.32 -2.76
C PHE A 281 20.29 -27.35 -3.90
N ASN A 282 19.22 -28.05 -4.27
CA ASN A 282 19.19 -28.90 -5.46
C ASN A 282 18.33 -28.26 -6.57
N GLU A 283 18.83 -28.28 -7.80
CA GLU A 283 18.05 -27.86 -8.98
C GLU A 283 16.81 -28.75 -9.17
N ILE A 284 15.73 -28.17 -9.67
CA ILE A 284 14.50 -28.90 -9.98
C ILE A 284 14.13 -28.74 -11.46
N LEU A 285 13.58 -29.83 -12.03
CA LEU A 285 12.89 -29.78 -13.30
C LEU A 285 11.43 -29.43 -13.06
N ILE A 286 10.92 -28.45 -13.78
CA ILE A 286 9.49 -28.10 -13.75
C ILE A 286 8.73 -29.13 -14.59
N SER A 287 7.68 -29.72 -14.00
CA SER A 287 6.75 -30.62 -14.68
C SER A 287 5.60 -29.87 -15.35
#